data_AF-A0A945SS14-F1
#
_entry.id   AF-A0A945SS14-F1
#
_cell.length_a   1.000
_cell.length_b   1.000
_cell.length_c   1.000
_cell.angle_alpha   90.00
_cell.angle_beta   90.00
_cell.angle_gamma   90.00
#
_symmetry.space_group_name_H-M   'P 1'
#
loop_
_entity.id
_entity.type
_entity.pdbx_description
1 polymer ?
#
loop_
_entity_poly.entity_id
_entity_poly.type
_entity_poly.pdbx_seq_one_letter_code
_entity_poly.pdbx_strand_id
1 'polypeptide(L)'
;MALQNKSRLRNTLKKLNAIPSDRTDMREAQAGAQEALDFLSMMAGVKPVMLLGRGYNDPVWIKGVLQVATDAKLHIVEGPFWDASPDAGAGADLPDWYLDHTRQAFAEHRAYYICRAKSVADEVVEICESAAIMVADEARLLNYPECCVRSHYDRAADYQRIWLDLLRRKAGGDDAKAAEMLAANEPLAPETDEDMKRLESAMRAIPVPFTSINACEACINGGPSAPANIKSLEGRALADEIDEGLSRSIG
;
A
#
# COMPACT_ATOMS: atom_id res chain seq x y z
N MET A 1 15.35 -24.22 -0.16
CA MET A 1 14.24 -25.19 -0.35
C MET A 1 13.73 -24.98 -1.77
N ALA A 2 13.62 -26.00 -2.61
CA ALA A 2 13.18 -25.80 -3.99
C ALA A 2 11.70 -25.39 -4.05
N LEU A 3 11.37 -24.35 -4.82
CA LEU A 3 9.99 -23.92 -5.11
C LEU A 3 9.21 -25.05 -5.78
N GLN A 4 8.29 -25.66 -5.03
CA GLN A 4 7.47 -26.79 -5.48
C GLN A 4 6.65 -26.49 -6.75
N ASN A 5 6.37 -25.21 -7.04
CA ASN A 5 5.50 -24.77 -8.15
C ASN A 5 6.19 -23.83 -9.15
N LYS A 6 7.52 -23.88 -9.29
CA LYS A 6 8.30 -22.95 -10.13
C LYS A 6 7.77 -22.80 -11.57
N SER A 7 7.40 -23.89 -12.24
CA SER A 7 6.86 -23.83 -13.62
C SER A 7 5.55 -23.03 -13.70
N ARG A 8 4.64 -23.23 -12.73
CA ARG A 8 3.38 -22.48 -12.63
C ARG A 8 3.65 -20.98 -12.38
N LEU A 9 4.60 -20.66 -11.51
CA LEU A 9 4.98 -19.27 -11.22
C LEU A 9 5.56 -18.59 -12.46
N ARG A 10 6.47 -19.23 -13.20
CA ARG A 10 7.02 -18.69 -14.45
C ARG A 10 5.97 -18.48 -15.53
N ASN A 11 5.02 -19.42 -15.67
CA ASN A 11 3.92 -19.26 -16.62
C ASN A 11 2.99 -18.11 -16.22
N THR A 12 2.77 -17.90 -14.92
CA THR A 12 2.01 -16.75 -14.42
C THR A 12 2.75 -15.45 -14.70
N LEU A 13 4.05 -15.39 -14.43
CA LEU A 13 4.89 -14.23 -14.76
C LEU A 13 4.81 -13.87 -16.25
N LYS A 14 4.81 -14.86 -17.15
CA LYS A 14 4.63 -14.61 -18.59
C LYS A 14 3.27 -13.95 -18.89
N LYS A 15 2.20 -14.35 -18.21
CA LYS A 15 0.88 -13.72 -18.37
C LYS A 15 0.87 -12.30 -17.85
N LEU A 16 1.46 -12.06 -16.67
CA LEU A 16 1.59 -10.71 -16.09
C LEU A 16 2.41 -9.80 -17.01
N ASN A 17 3.53 -10.30 -17.53
CA ASN A 17 4.37 -9.61 -18.52
C ASN A 17 3.72 -9.48 -19.91
N ALA A 18 2.55 -10.04 -20.14
CA ALA A 18 1.79 -9.82 -21.37
C ALA A 18 0.71 -8.75 -21.20
N ILE A 19 0.47 -8.28 -19.97
CA ILE A 19 -0.43 -7.16 -19.72
C ILE A 19 0.21 -5.90 -20.32
N PRO A 20 -0.53 -5.12 -21.13
CA PRO A 20 -0.03 -3.86 -21.66
C PRO A 20 0.31 -2.89 -20.51
N SER A 21 1.49 -2.28 -20.59
CA SER A 21 1.92 -1.21 -19.68
C SER A 21 2.88 -0.27 -20.43
N ASP A 22 2.99 0.98 -20.01
CA ASP A 22 4.03 1.86 -20.54
C ASP A 22 5.38 1.45 -19.95
N ARG A 23 6.17 0.74 -20.77
CA ARG A 23 7.51 0.27 -20.39
C ARG A 23 8.60 1.28 -20.71
N THR A 24 8.25 2.41 -21.30
CA THR A 24 9.20 3.49 -21.59
C THR A 24 9.43 4.36 -20.35
N ASP A 25 8.45 4.41 -19.44
CA ASP A 25 8.66 4.91 -18.09
C ASP A 25 9.26 3.82 -17.19
N MET A 26 10.50 4.03 -16.74
CA MET A 26 11.20 3.08 -15.86
C MET A 26 10.51 2.92 -14.50
N ARG A 27 9.85 3.94 -13.96
CA ARG A 27 9.15 3.87 -12.67
C ARG A 27 7.91 3.01 -12.78
N GLU A 28 7.14 3.17 -13.86
CA GLU A 28 5.97 2.32 -14.11
C GLU A 28 6.38 0.88 -14.38
N ALA A 29 7.45 0.66 -15.14
CA ALA A 29 8.01 -0.67 -15.36
C ALA A 29 8.44 -1.35 -14.06
N GLN A 30 9.12 -0.62 -13.16
CA GLN A 30 9.50 -1.11 -11.83
C GLN A 30 8.29 -1.40 -10.95
N ALA A 31 7.27 -0.52 -10.94
CA ALA A 31 6.04 -0.72 -10.18
C ALA A 31 5.30 -1.99 -10.64
N GLY A 32 5.15 -2.18 -11.95
CA GLY A 32 4.53 -3.39 -12.50
C GLY A 32 5.32 -4.67 -12.17
N ALA A 33 6.66 -4.62 -12.21
CA ALA A 33 7.51 -5.75 -11.81
C ALA A 33 7.38 -6.06 -10.31
N GLN A 34 7.32 -5.03 -9.47
CA GLN A 34 7.15 -5.16 -8.02
C GLN A 34 5.77 -5.77 -7.67
N GLU A 35 4.69 -5.32 -8.30
CA GLU A 35 3.36 -5.92 -8.10
C GLU A 35 3.27 -7.35 -8.65
N ALA A 36 3.95 -7.64 -9.78
CA ALA A 36 4.06 -8.99 -10.29
C ALA A 36 4.75 -9.92 -9.27
N LEU A 37 5.82 -9.45 -8.61
CA LEU A 37 6.47 -10.20 -7.54
C LEU A 37 5.54 -10.41 -6.34
N ASP A 38 4.75 -9.41 -5.95
CA ASP A 38 3.77 -9.56 -4.87
C ASP A 38 2.69 -10.62 -5.19
N PHE A 39 2.20 -10.62 -6.43
CA PHE A 39 1.26 -11.64 -6.92
C PHE A 39 1.87 -13.05 -6.87
N LEU A 40 3.11 -13.19 -7.33
CA LEU A 40 3.82 -14.46 -7.33
C LEU A 40 4.17 -14.93 -5.91
N SER A 41 4.49 -14.00 -5.01
CA SER A 41 4.72 -14.25 -3.58
C SER A 41 3.47 -14.81 -2.92
N MET A 42 2.30 -14.27 -3.26
CA MET A 42 1.03 -14.79 -2.77
C MET A 42 0.70 -16.17 -3.35
N MET A 43 0.92 -16.39 -4.65
CA MET A 43 0.74 -17.71 -5.26
C MET A 43 1.68 -18.76 -4.65
N ALA A 44 2.92 -18.39 -4.34
CA ALA A 44 3.90 -19.24 -3.66
C ALA A 44 3.51 -19.53 -2.20
N GLY A 45 2.63 -18.72 -1.60
CA GLY A 45 2.21 -18.83 -0.21
C GLY A 45 3.17 -18.18 0.78
N VAL A 46 4.04 -17.29 0.29
CA VAL A 46 4.92 -16.45 1.13
C VAL A 46 4.13 -15.27 1.70
N LYS A 47 3.25 -14.68 0.87
CA LYS A 47 2.35 -13.58 1.25
C LYS A 47 0.90 -14.10 1.32
N PRO A 48 0.14 -13.86 2.40
CA PRO A 48 -1.26 -14.32 2.45
C PRO A 48 -2.17 -13.64 1.42
N VAL A 49 -2.01 -12.32 1.24
CA VAL A 49 -2.86 -11.48 0.39
C VAL A 49 -2.01 -10.64 -0.54
N MET A 50 -2.34 -10.62 -1.83
CA MET A 50 -1.85 -9.58 -2.75
C MET A 50 -2.87 -8.45 -2.81
N LEU A 51 -2.40 -7.22 -2.56
CA LEU A 51 -3.20 -6.00 -2.65
C LEU A 51 -3.00 -5.37 -4.03
N LEU A 52 -4.09 -5.08 -4.72
CA LEU A 52 -4.12 -4.48 -6.05
C LEU A 52 -5.04 -3.26 -6.07
N GLY A 53 -4.66 -2.22 -6.82
CA GLY A 53 -5.45 -1.00 -6.98
C GLY A 53 -5.24 0.04 -5.87
N ARG A 54 -4.23 -0.16 -5.01
CA ARG A 54 -3.76 0.82 -4.03
C ARG A 54 -2.28 1.12 -4.31
N GLY A 55 -1.98 2.31 -4.83
CA GLY A 55 -0.64 2.70 -5.27
C GLY A 55 -0.53 2.74 -6.79
N TYR A 56 -0.09 1.65 -7.43
CA TYR A 56 -0.11 1.54 -8.89
C TYR A 56 -1.53 1.20 -9.36
N ASN A 57 -2.20 2.18 -9.95
CA ASN A 57 -3.65 2.13 -10.19
C ASN A 57 -4.01 2.22 -11.67
N ASP A 58 -3.17 1.67 -12.56
CA ASP A 58 -3.45 1.62 -13.98
C ASP A 58 -4.63 0.67 -14.27
N PRO A 59 -5.72 1.15 -14.90
CA PRO A 59 -6.92 0.34 -15.13
C PRO A 59 -6.68 -0.89 -16.02
N VAL A 60 -5.76 -0.80 -16.99
CA VAL A 60 -5.44 -1.91 -17.89
C VAL A 60 -4.68 -3.00 -17.11
N TRP A 61 -3.74 -2.59 -16.27
CA TRP A 61 -2.99 -3.44 -15.37
C TRP A 61 -3.92 -4.17 -14.40
N ILE A 62 -4.76 -3.44 -13.67
CA ILE A 62 -5.69 -4.02 -12.69
C ILE A 62 -6.57 -5.08 -13.35
N LYS A 63 -7.20 -4.74 -14.48
CA LYS A 63 -8.04 -5.68 -15.22
C LYS A 63 -7.26 -6.92 -15.67
N GLY A 64 -6.03 -6.74 -16.13
CA GLY A 64 -5.14 -7.83 -16.53
C GLY A 64 -4.79 -8.76 -15.36
N VAL A 65 -4.41 -8.21 -14.21
CA VAL A 65 -4.07 -8.98 -13.01
C VAL A 65 -5.29 -9.75 -12.49
N LEU A 66 -6.48 -9.14 -12.47
CA LEU A 66 -7.73 -9.80 -12.08
C LEU A 66 -8.09 -10.98 -13.02
N GLN A 67 -7.85 -10.82 -14.33
CA GLN A 67 -8.02 -11.92 -15.28
C GLN A 67 -7.03 -13.06 -14.99
N VAL A 68 -5.75 -12.74 -14.73
CA VAL A 68 -4.74 -13.75 -14.36
C VAL A 68 -5.13 -14.48 -13.07
N ALA A 69 -5.66 -13.77 -12.07
CA ALA A 69 -6.15 -14.37 -10.83
C ALA A 69 -7.34 -15.31 -11.05
N THR A 70 -8.30 -14.88 -11.88
CA THR A 70 -9.47 -15.68 -12.26
C THR A 70 -9.06 -16.96 -12.96
N ASP A 71 -8.18 -16.87 -13.97
CA ASP A 71 -7.61 -18.02 -14.68
C ASP A 71 -6.88 -18.98 -13.74
N ALA A 72 -6.21 -18.44 -12.73
CA ALA A 72 -5.47 -19.20 -11.73
C ALA A 72 -6.36 -19.79 -10.63
N LYS A 73 -7.68 -19.54 -10.67
CA LYS A 73 -8.69 -19.93 -9.68
C LYS A 73 -8.34 -19.44 -8.27
N LEU A 74 -7.85 -18.22 -8.16
CA LEU A 74 -7.60 -17.55 -6.89
C LEU A 74 -8.89 -16.91 -6.36
N HIS A 75 -8.92 -16.63 -5.07
CA HIS A 75 -10.00 -15.89 -4.45
C HIS A 75 -9.74 -14.39 -4.60
N ILE A 76 -10.74 -13.64 -5.03
CA ILE A 76 -10.68 -12.19 -5.21
C ILE A 76 -11.75 -11.58 -4.32
N VAL A 77 -11.36 -10.67 -3.44
CA VAL A 77 -12.28 -9.87 -2.63
C VAL A 77 -12.10 -8.41 -3.04
N GLU A 78 -13.20 -7.73 -3.36
CA GLU A 78 -13.20 -6.29 -3.62
C GLU A 78 -13.70 -5.57 -2.35
N GLY A 79 -12.96 -4.56 -1.90
CA GLY A 79 -13.27 -3.87 -0.65
C GLY A 79 -12.77 -2.44 -0.61
N PRO A 80 -13.12 -1.69 0.46
CA PRO A 80 -12.54 -0.38 0.73
C PRO A 80 -11.04 -0.53 0.99
N PHE A 81 -10.29 0.57 0.88
CA PHE A 81 -8.90 0.58 1.31
C PHE A 81 -8.82 0.30 2.82
N TRP A 82 -7.93 -0.62 3.19
CA TRP A 82 -7.60 -0.89 4.57
C TRP A 82 -6.99 0.35 5.23
N ASP A 83 -7.50 0.67 6.40
CA ASP A 83 -7.07 1.80 7.21
C ASP A 83 -6.92 1.39 8.68
N ALA A 84 -5.69 1.07 9.09
CA ALA A 84 -5.34 0.78 10.48
C ALA A 84 -5.00 2.03 11.31
N SER A 85 -5.32 3.22 10.80
CA SER A 85 -5.16 4.47 11.54
C SER A 85 -5.91 4.56 12.87
N PRO A 86 -7.05 3.87 13.10
CA PRO A 86 -7.72 3.89 14.40
C PRO A 86 -6.88 3.28 15.54
N ASP A 87 -5.98 2.33 15.27
CA ASP A 87 -5.26 1.58 16.32
C ASP A 87 -3.84 2.08 16.60
N ALA A 88 -3.22 2.74 15.64
CA ALA A 88 -1.92 3.39 15.83
C ALA A 88 -2.05 4.90 16.14
N GLY A 89 -3.27 5.44 16.06
CA GLY A 89 -3.53 6.86 16.18
C GLY A 89 -3.14 7.63 14.92
N ALA A 90 -4.14 7.94 14.10
CA ALA A 90 -4.12 9.10 13.20
C ALA A 90 -5.40 9.94 13.31
N GLY A 91 -6.53 9.29 13.61
CA GLY A 91 -7.82 9.97 13.76
C GLY A 91 -8.27 10.20 15.20
N ALA A 92 -7.61 9.62 16.20
CA ALA A 92 -8.09 9.76 17.59
C ALA A 92 -8.14 11.22 18.08
N ASP A 93 -7.21 12.06 17.58
CA ASP A 93 -7.10 13.47 17.97
C ASP A 93 -7.62 14.44 16.89
N LEU A 94 -8.06 13.92 15.73
CA LEU A 94 -8.61 14.75 14.65
C LEU A 94 -10.11 14.96 14.86
N PRO A 95 -10.66 16.14 14.53
CA PRO A 95 -12.10 16.37 14.62
C PRO A 95 -12.90 15.46 13.69
N ASP A 96 -14.06 14.99 14.14
CA ASP A 96 -14.95 14.10 13.36
C ASP A 96 -15.29 14.68 11.97
N TRP A 97 -15.57 15.98 11.88
CA TRP A 97 -15.89 16.62 10.59
C TRP A 97 -14.74 16.54 9.56
N TYR A 98 -13.50 16.50 10.03
CA TYR A 98 -12.32 16.38 9.17
C TYR A 98 -12.12 14.91 8.75
N LEU A 99 -12.30 13.99 9.69
CA LEU A 99 -12.25 12.55 9.43
C LEU A 99 -13.33 12.09 8.46
N ASP A 100 -14.56 12.57 8.63
CA ASP A 100 -15.66 12.21 7.76
C ASP A 100 -15.44 12.75 6.34
N HIS A 101 -14.94 13.99 6.21
CA HIS A 101 -14.57 14.54 4.91
C HIS A 101 -13.49 13.70 4.21
N THR A 102 -12.41 13.38 4.92
CA THR A 102 -11.33 12.55 4.36
C THR A 102 -11.80 11.14 4.01
N ARG A 103 -12.56 10.48 4.88
CA ARG A 103 -13.15 9.15 4.58
C ARG A 103 -14.07 9.20 3.37
N GLN A 104 -14.89 10.24 3.24
CA GLN A 104 -15.79 10.41 2.10
C GLN A 104 -15.02 10.57 0.78
N ALA A 105 -13.88 11.28 0.80
CA ALA A 105 -13.02 11.41 -0.38
C ALA A 105 -12.45 10.07 -0.87
N PHE A 106 -12.31 9.07 0.03
CA PHE A 106 -11.86 7.72 -0.32
C PHE A 106 -12.97 6.67 -0.47
N ALA A 107 -14.23 7.02 -0.19
CA ALA A 107 -15.33 6.06 -0.14
C ALA A 107 -15.61 5.35 -1.48
N GLU A 108 -15.36 6.04 -2.60
CA GLU A 108 -15.57 5.49 -3.95
C GLU A 108 -14.37 4.66 -4.44
N HIS A 109 -13.23 4.73 -3.74
CA HIS A 109 -12.04 3.97 -4.11
C HIS A 109 -12.11 2.54 -3.59
N ARG A 110 -11.74 1.61 -4.46
CA ARG A 110 -11.83 0.17 -4.21
C ARG A 110 -10.47 -0.46 -4.44
N ALA A 111 -10.11 -1.40 -3.57
CA ALA A 111 -8.97 -2.29 -3.75
C ALA A 111 -9.45 -3.72 -3.99
N TYR A 112 -8.56 -4.51 -4.60
CA TYR A 112 -8.74 -5.93 -4.78
C TYR A 112 -7.71 -6.69 -3.96
N TYR A 113 -8.21 -7.64 -3.17
CA TYR A 113 -7.43 -8.49 -2.29
C TYR A 113 -7.46 -9.91 -2.84
N ILE A 114 -6.32 -10.36 -3.36
CA ILE A 114 -6.21 -11.63 -4.05
C ILE A 114 -5.53 -12.64 -3.14
N CYS A 115 -6.21 -13.76 -2.89
CA CYS A 115 -5.81 -14.77 -1.92
C CYS A 115 -5.73 -16.16 -2.56
N ARG A 116 -4.75 -16.96 -2.13
CA ARG A 116 -4.64 -18.37 -2.52
C ARG A 116 -5.57 -19.27 -1.70
N ALA A 117 -5.69 -19.00 -0.40
CA ALA A 117 -6.46 -19.82 0.53
C ALA A 117 -7.84 -19.21 0.77
N LYS A 118 -8.88 -20.05 0.74
CA LYS A 118 -10.26 -19.63 1.02
C LYS A 118 -10.40 -19.01 2.42
N SER A 119 -9.76 -19.59 3.43
CA SER A 119 -9.84 -19.08 4.81
C SER A 119 -9.32 -17.65 4.96
N VAL A 120 -8.26 -17.30 4.20
CA VAL A 120 -7.72 -15.93 4.18
C VAL A 120 -8.69 -15.01 3.44
N ALA A 121 -9.33 -15.47 2.36
CA ALA A 121 -10.33 -14.68 1.66
C ALA A 121 -11.55 -14.40 2.54
N ASP A 122 -12.02 -15.39 3.30
CA ASP A 122 -13.15 -15.24 4.23
C ASP A 122 -12.80 -14.22 5.34
N GLU A 123 -11.58 -14.28 5.90
CA GLU A 123 -11.06 -13.26 6.83
C GLU A 123 -11.01 -11.85 6.21
N VAL A 124 -10.55 -11.74 4.96
CA VAL A 124 -10.51 -10.46 4.24
C VAL A 124 -11.92 -9.90 4.01
N VAL A 125 -12.91 -10.75 3.73
CA VAL A 125 -14.32 -10.33 3.62
C VAL A 125 -14.79 -9.70 4.93
N GLU A 126 -14.55 -10.34 6.08
CA GLU A 126 -14.92 -9.81 7.40
C GLU A 126 -14.27 -8.44 7.68
N ILE A 127 -12.99 -8.29 7.33
CA ILE A 127 -12.28 -7.00 7.44
C ILE A 127 -12.91 -5.94 6.52
N CYS A 128 -13.20 -6.29 5.27
CA CYS A 128 -13.78 -5.34 4.31
C CYS A 128 -15.22 -4.94 4.67
N GLU A 129 -16.00 -5.81 5.31
CA GLU A 129 -17.36 -5.52 5.80
C GLU A 129 -17.35 -4.62 7.05
N SER A 130 -16.40 -4.85 7.97
CA SER A 130 -16.25 -4.04 9.18
C SER A 130 -15.49 -2.72 8.94
N ALA A 131 -14.75 -2.63 7.84
CA ALA A 131 -13.81 -1.54 7.52
C ALA A 131 -12.78 -1.28 8.64
N ALA A 132 -12.52 -2.28 9.48
CA ALA A 132 -11.62 -2.19 10.62
C ALA A 132 -10.51 -3.23 10.50
N ILE A 133 -9.25 -2.79 10.57
CA ILE A 133 -8.09 -3.67 10.54
C ILE A 133 -7.02 -3.12 11.47
N MET A 134 -6.40 -4.00 12.24
CA MET A 134 -5.27 -3.64 13.10
C MET A 134 -3.98 -3.60 12.29
N VAL A 135 -3.01 -2.79 12.73
CA VAL A 135 -1.65 -2.76 12.14
C VAL A 135 -1.01 -4.15 12.08
N ALA A 136 -1.20 -4.97 13.11
CA ALA A 136 -0.67 -6.34 13.17
C ALA A 136 -1.32 -7.27 12.14
N ASP A 137 -2.63 -7.10 11.87
CA ASP A 137 -3.35 -7.90 10.88
C ASP A 137 -2.94 -7.52 9.47
N GLU A 138 -2.85 -6.23 9.15
CA GLU A 138 -2.33 -5.78 7.86
C GLU A 138 -0.90 -6.26 7.63
N ALA A 139 -0.03 -6.13 8.64
CA ALA A 139 1.34 -6.61 8.58
C ALA A 139 1.42 -8.10 8.29
N ARG A 140 0.60 -8.92 8.97
CA ARG A 140 0.53 -10.37 8.74
C ARG A 140 0.00 -10.69 7.35
N LEU A 141 -1.13 -10.10 6.95
CA LEU A 141 -1.82 -10.42 5.70
C LEU A 141 -1.01 -10.01 4.47
N LEU A 142 -0.27 -8.90 4.56
CA LEU A 142 0.60 -8.41 3.49
C LEU A 142 2.06 -8.89 3.63
N ASN A 143 2.38 -9.68 4.65
CA ASN A 143 3.75 -10.14 4.97
C ASN A 143 4.74 -8.98 5.07
N TYR A 144 4.30 -7.89 5.72
CA TYR A 144 5.06 -6.69 5.98
C TYR A 144 5.56 -6.65 7.42
N PRO A 145 6.70 -5.99 7.70
CA PRO A 145 7.07 -5.69 9.07
C PRO A 145 6.07 -4.74 9.73
N GLU A 146 5.59 -5.11 10.91
CA GLU A 146 4.62 -4.30 11.67
C GLU A 146 5.12 -2.86 11.91
N CYS A 147 6.42 -2.68 12.19
CA CYS A 147 7.00 -1.36 12.41
C CYS A 147 6.91 -0.43 11.19
N CYS A 148 6.93 -0.98 9.98
CA CYS A 148 6.82 -0.21 8.74
C CYS A 148 5.35 0.09 8.39
N VAL A 149 4.43 -0.82 8.69
CA VAL A 149 2.98 -0.57 8.60
C VAL A 149 2.59 0.52 9.59
N ARG A 150 3.04 0.45 10.85
CA ARG A 150 2.81 1.49 11.86
C ARG A 150 3.34 2.85 11.39
N SER A 151 4.59 2.90 10.95
CA SER A 151 5.21 4.13 10.46
C SER A 151 4.51 4.72 9.24
N HIS A 152 3.86 3.89 8.41
CA HIS A 152 2.99 4.37 7.31
C HIS A 152 1.79 5.15 7.84
N TYR A 153 1.09 4.60 8.84
CA TYR A 153 -0.04 5.28 9.47
C TYR A 153 0.38 6.52 10.28
N ASP A 154 1.54 6.49 10.95
CA ASP A 154 2.09 7.67 11.63
C ASP A 154 2.35 8.82 10.65
N ARG A 155 2.95 8.53 9.47
CA ARG A 155 3.16 9.53 8.42
C ARG A 155 1.84 10.08 7.86
N ALA A 156 0.85 9.21 7.66
CA ALA A 156 -0.47 9.62 7.22
C ALA A 156 -1.14 10.54 8.26
N ALA A 157 -1.01 10.23 9.55
CA ALA A 157 -1.48 11.07 10.65
C ALA A 157 -0.84 12.45 10.64
N ASP A 158 0.48 12.50 10.53
CA ASP A 158 1.23 13.75 10.52
C ASP A 158 0.86 14.61 9.31
N TYR A 159 0.70 14.00 8.14
CA TYR A 159 0.19 14.68 6.94
C TYR A 159 -1.18 15.32 7.21
N GLN A 160 -2.14 14.56 7.77
CA GLN A 160 -3.47 15.10 8.08
C GLN A 160 -3.42 16.22 9.12
N ARG A 161 -2.59 16.08 10.16
CA ARG A 161 -2.42 17.12 11.19
C ARG A 161 -1.88 18.42 10.61
N ILE A 162 -0.91 18.35 9.70
CA ILE A 162 -0.35 19.55 9.06
C ILE A 162 -1.42 20.29 8.24
N TRP A 163 -2.25 19.57 7.48
CA TRP A 163 -3.33 20.19 6.72
C TRP A 163 -4.41 20.80 7.60
N LEU A 164 -4.77 20.12 8.69
CA LEU A 164 -5.71 20.67 9.66
C LEU A 164 -5.15 21.94 10.34
N ASP A 165 -3.87 21.96 10.71
CA ASP A 165 -3.19 23.14 11.27
C ASP A 165 -3.27 24.32 10.28
N LEU A 166 -2.94 24.09 9.01
CA LEU A 166 -3.00 25.11 7.95
C LEU A 166 -4.42 25.65 7.78
N LEU A 167 -5.41 24.75 7.71
CA LEU A 167 -6.81 25.11 7.56
C LEU A 167 -7.31 25.95 8.74
N ARG A 168 -6.98 25.55 9.97
CA ARG A 168 -7.34 26.29 11.19
C ARG A 168 -6.70 27.67 11.22
N ARG A 169 -5.43 27.80 10.84
CA ARG A 169 -4.77 29.11 10.75
C ARG A 169 -5.46 30.01 9.74
N LYS A 170 -5.78 29.51 8.55
CA LYS A 170 -6.50 30.26 7.52
C LYS A 170 -7.94 30.64 7.97
N ALA A 171 -8.58 29.79 8.77
CA ALA A 171 -9.87 30.08 9.38
C ALA A 171 -9.80 31.08 10.55
N GLY A 172 -8.60 31.39 11.07
CA GLY A 172 -8.44 32.24 12.25
C GLY A 172 -8.69 31.52 13.58
N GLY A 173 -8.54 30.20 13.60
CA GLY A 173 -8.77 29.33 14.76
C GLY A 173 -10.23 28.90 14.97
N ASP A 174 -11.13 29.28 14.06
CA ASP A 174 -12.55 28.91 14.10
C ASP A 174 -12.78 27.56 13.38
N ASP A 175 -13.12 26.53 14.15
CA ASP A 175 -13.35 25.17 13.63
C ASP A 175 -14.60 25.06 12.75
N ALA A 176 -15.64 25.85 13.00
CA ALA A 176 -16.83 25.83 12.14
C ALA A 176 -16.51 26.42 10.78
N LYS A 177 -15.80 27.56 10.77
CA LYS A 177 -15.31 28.17 9.53
C LYS A 177 -14.31 27.27 8.80
N ALA A 178 -13.41 26.59 9.53
CA ALA A 178 -12.49 25.61 8.96
C ALA A 178 -13.26 24.48 8.24
N ALA A 179 -14.30 23.93 8.86
CA ALA A 179 -15.15 22.91 8.24
C ALA A 179 -15.87 23.41 6.98
N GLU A 180 -16.39 24.64 7.01
CA GLU A 180 -17.01 25.28 5.83
C GLU A 180 -16.01 25.44 4.67
N MET A 181 -14.80 25.91 4.98
CA MET A 181 -13.73 26.10 3.99
C MET A 181 -13.27 24.76 3.38
N LEU A 182 -13.17 23.69 4.19
CA LEU A 182 -12.85 22.35 3.72
C LEU A 182 -13.95 21.81 2.81
N ALA A 183 -15.22 21.94 3.21
CA ALA A 183 -16.36 21.51 2.39
C ALA A 183 -16.46 22.27 1.06
N ALA A 184 -16.02 23.54 1.02
CA ALA A 184 -15.94 24.35 -0.19
C ALA A 184 -14.73 24.03 -1.08
N ASN A 185 -13.86 23.08 -0.70
CA ASN A 185 -12.59 22.78 -1.38
C ASN A 185 -11.72 24.01 -1.61
N GLU A 186 -11.67 24.92 -0.62
CA GLU A 186 -10.82 26.09 -0.74
C GLU A 186 -9.34 25.69 -0.87
N PRO A 187 -8.58 26.32 -1.79
CA PRO A 187 -7.15 26.06 -1.90
C PRO A 187 -6.43 26.33 -0.57
N LEU A 188 -5.65 25.34 -0.14
CA LEU A 188 -4.71 25.43 0.97
C LEU A 188 -3.30 25.31 0.42
N ALA A 189 -2.40 26.15 0.92
CA ALA A 189 -0.99 26.11 0.59
C ALA A 189 -0.17 26.27 1.88
N PRO A 190 1.01 25.64 1.97
CA PRO A 190 1.94 25.89 3.07
C PRO A 190 2.31 27.38 3.13
N GLU A 191 2.24 27.96 4.32
CA GLU A 191 2.44 29.40 4.52
C GLU A 191 3.90 29.74 4.89
N THR A 192 4.62 28.75 5.44
CA THR A 192 5.99 28.92 5.95
C THR A 192 6.92 27.81 5.46
N ASP A 193 8.23 28.08 5.50
CA ASP A 193 9.27 27.08 5.26
C ASP A 193 9.17 25.90 6.25
N GLU A 194 8.65 26.14 7.46
CA GLU A 194 8.43 25.09 8.46
C GLU A 194 7.29 24.16 8.05
N ASP A 195 6.19 24.69 7.52
CA ASP A 195 5.10 23.88 6.99
C ASP A 195 5.56 23.02 5.82
N MET A 196 6.35 23.60 4.91
CA MET A 196 6.96 22.87 3.80
C MET A 196 7.84 21.73 4.30
N LYS A 197 8.73 21.99 5.27
CA LYS A 197 9.60 20.95 5.85
C LYS A 197 8.81 19.83 6.54
N ARG A 198 7.74 20.19 7.27
CA ARG A 198 6.85 19.21 7.92
C ARG A 198 6.16 18.34 6.87
N LEU A 199 5.63 18.93 5.80
CA LEU A 199 4.99 18.18 4.71
C LEU A 199 5.98 17.29 3.96
N GLU A 200 7.15 17.80 3.61
CA GLU A 200 8.21 17.01 2.96
C GLU A 200 8.61 15.80 3.81
N SER A 201 8.69 15.98 5.14
CA SER A 201 8.97 14.90 6.08
C SER A 201 7.85 13.85 6.11
N ALA A 202 6.59 14.28 6.25
CA ALA A 202 5.43 13.39 6.30
C ALA A 202 5.22 12.62 4.98
N MET A 203 5.51 13.26 3.83
CA MET A 203 5.40 12.66 2.50
C MET A 203 6.61 11.80 2.12
N ARG A 204 7.69 11.82 2.90
CA ARG A 204 8.89 11.04 2.59
C ARG A 204 8.61 9.55 2.71
N ALA A 205 8.48 8.90 1.56
CA ALA A 205 8.39 7.46 1.43
C ALA A 205 9.70 6.91 0.84
N ILE A 206 10.32 5.94 1.52
CA ILE A 206 11.49 5.22 1.02
C ILE A 206 11.05 3.80 0.66
N PRO A 207 10.78 3.51 -0.62
CA PRO A 207 10.35 2.18 -1.03
C PRO A 207 11.48 1.17 -0.80
N VAL A 208 11.11 -0.03 -0.38
CA VAL A 208 12.05 -1.13 -0.17
C VAL A 208 11.94 -2.07 -1.37
N PRO A 209 12.99 -2.21 -2.21
CA PRO A 209 12.95 -3.08 -3.39
C PRO A 209 12.56 -4.52 -3.03
N PHE A 210 11.97 -5.22 -3.98
CA PHE A 210 11.45 -6.59 -3.83
C PHE A 210 10.33 -6.73 -2.80
N THR A 211 9.79 -5.60 -2.34
CA THR A 211 8.61 -5.51 -1.49
C THR A 211 7.76 -4.31 -1.94
N SER A 212 6.47 -4.30 -1.62
CA SER A 212 5.63 -3.11 -1.84
C SER A 212 5.45 -2.29 -0.56
N ILE A 213 6.49 -2.22 0.27
CA ILE A 213 6.48 -1.45 1.53
C ILE A 213 7.42 -0.26 1.48
N ASN A 214 7.10 0.77 2.25
CA ASN A 214 7.99 1.88 2.55
C ASN A 214 8.65 1.65 3.92
N ALA A 215 9.99 1.77 3.98
CA ALA A 215 10.74 1.57 5.21
C ALA A 215 10.42 2.65 6.26
N CYS A 216 10.33 2.24 7.52
CA CYS A 216 10.44 3.15 8.65
C CYS A 216 11.91 3.55 8.89
N GLU A 217 12.13 4.61 9.68
CA GLU A 217 13.48 5.10 10.00
C GLU A 217 14.40 4.03 10.61
N ALA A 218 13.85 3.20 11.51
CA ALA A 218 14.60 2.09 12.09
C ALA A 218 15.05 1.06 11.02
N CYS A 219 14.24 0.83 9.98
CA CYS A 219 14.63 -0.08 8.90
C CYS A 219 15.62 0.54 7.92
N ILE A 220 15.56 1.86 7.71
CA ILE A 220 16.55 2.60 6.92
C ILE A 220 17.93 2.51 7.59
N ASN A 221 17.98 2.72 8.91
CA ASN A 221 19.23 2.80 9.67
C ASN A 221 19.74 1.43 10.16
N GLY A 222 18.88 0.41 10.17
CA GLY A 222 19.16 -0.90 10.80
C GLY A 222 19.97 -1.89 9.96
N GLY A 223 20.36 -1.55 8.73
CA GLY A 223 21.17 -2.40 7.86
C GLY A 223 20.46 -3.71 7.46
N PRO A 224 21.20 -4.74 6.97
CA PRO A 224 20.60 -5.95 6.39
C PRO A 224 19.71 -6.77 7.34
N SER A 225 19.92 -6.67 8.65
CA SER A 225 19.10 -7.37 9.66
C SER A 225 17.84 -6.61 10.07
N ALA A 226 17.61 -5.41 9.53
CA ALA A 226 16.35 -4.71 9.75
C ALA A 226 15.17 -5.50 9.15
N PRO A 227 13.98 -5.48 9.79
CA PRO A 227 12.83 -6.26 9.34
C PRO A 227 12.46 -6.07 7.86
N ALA A 228 12.44 -4.83 7.35
CA ALA A 228 12.11 -4.59 5.94
C ALA A 228 13.19 -5.10 4.98
N ASN A 229 14.46 -5.03 5.39
CA ASN A 229 15.58 -5.50 4.58
C ASN A 229 15.64 -7.03 4.54
N ILE A 230 15.25 -7.70 5.63
CA ILE A 230 15.03 -9.17 5.62
C ILE A 230 13.95 -9.53 4.59
N LYS A 231 12.80 -8.84 4.60
CA LYS A 231 11.73 -9.06 3.61
C LYS A 231 12.17 -8.79 2.17
N SER A 232 12.98 -7.76 1.96
CA SER A 232 13.59 -7.48 0.66
C SER A 232 14.48 -8.63 0.18
N LEU A 233 15.33 -9.17 1.06
CA LEU A 233 16.19 -10.31 0.72
C LEU A 233 15.38 -11.58 0.43
N GLU A 234 14.32 -11.84 1.20
CA GLU A 234 13.38 -12.95 0.95
C GLU A 234 12.69 -12.80 -0.41
N GLY A 235 12.19 -11.60 -0.73
CA GLY A 235 11.54 -11.28 -1.99
C GLY A 235 12.49 -11.40 -3.19
N ARG A 236 13.73 -10.94 -3.03
CA ARG A 236 14.78 -11.06 -4.05
C ARG A 236 15.12 -12.52 -4.33
N ALA A 237 15.32 -13.32 -3.28
CA ALA A 237 15.59 -14.75 -3.43
C ALA A 237 14.46 -15.47 -4.18
N LEU A 238 13.20 -15.11 -3.90
CA LEU A 238 12.04 -15.62 -4.64
C LEU A 238 12.05 -15.18 -6.11
N ALA A 239 12.33 -13.90 -6.38
CA ALA A 239 12.40 -13.37 -7.74
C ALA A 239 13.48 -14.09 -8.56
N ASP A 240 14.69 -14.21 -8.02
CA ASP A 240 15.82 -14.93 -8.63
C ASP A 240 15.48 -16.39 -8.90
N GLU A 241 14.81 -17.06 -7.95
CA GLU A 241 14.43 -18.46 -8.11
C GLU A 241 13.33 -18.62 -9.18
N ILE A 242 12.42 -17.66 -9.37
CA ILE A 242 11.40 -17.71 -10.42
C ILE A 242 12.03 -17.39 -11.79
N ASP A 243 12.61 -16.21 -11.94
CA ASP A 243 13.18 -15.68 -13.19
C ASP A 243 14.13 -14.50 -12.93
N GLU A 244 15.41 -14.65 -13.29
CA GLU A 244 16.42 -13.58 -13.15
C GLU A 244 16.04 -12.27 -13.89
N GLY A 245 15.21 -12.36 -14.94
CA GLY A 245 14.67 -11.19 -15.63
C GLY A 245 13.77 -10.35 -14.74
N LEU A 246 12.93 -10.98 -13.92
CA LEU A 246 12.08 -10.27 -12.94
C LEU A 246 12.93 -9.52 -11.93
N SER A 247 13.98 -10.16 -11.42
CA SER A 247 14.87 -9.56 -10.42
C SER A 247 15.55 -8.30 -10.94
N ARG A 248 16.11 -8.37 -12.16
CA ARG A 248 16.72 -7.22 -12.85
C ARG A 248 15.74 -6.10 -13.16
N SER A 249 14.47 -6.40 -13.39
CA SER A 249 13.44 -5.39 -13.65
C SER A 249 13.06 -4.58 -12.40
N ILE A 250 13.31 -5.12 -11.20
CA ILE A 250 13.02 -4.44 -9.92
C ILE A 250 14.23 -3.61 -9.49
N GLY A 251 15.44 -4.17 -9.50
CA GLY A 251 16.67 -3.46 -9.13
C GLY A 251 17.79 -4.37 -8.61
#